data_AF-A0A7C7V1W4-F1
#
_entry.id   AF-A0A7C7V1W4-F1
#
_cell.length_a   1.000
_cell.length_b   1.000
_cell.length_c   1.000
_cell.angle_alpha   90.00
_cell.angle_beta   90.00
_cell.angle_gamma   90.00
#
_symmetry.space_group_name_H-M   'P 1'
#
loop_
_entity.id
_entity.type
_entity.pdbx_description
1 polymer ?
#
loop_
_entity_poly.entity_id
_entity_poly.type
_entity_poly.pdbx_seq_one_letter_code
_entity_poly.pdbx_strand_id
1 'polypeptide(L)'
;MAAGLARLRDAAFDAVLVCHDPGELDALELIEGYRAGGADEPIVVLGSQSEQEMAALCYEVGADGYVCVNTTTTRTLIWVLARAIQRQQLARENQRLSQAEQQRVQRERDEAERLLVQQRVMIGDLGKGTPPIRDGRDCSAEQLLASSPWAAASEPAGRRGDGAPGLPAKLVRHYRELLRTYVIMGSGNLAGELSRLADLLAAAGVTSRQTMQLHIQVLEELIRGLGARSTRHVISRADLLAMEMMLHLAECYRKRYLARAFPPVQPMLPGFEDERPVLF
;
A
#
# COMPACT_ATOMS: atom_id res chain seq x y z
N MET A 1 -33.75 39.53 -17.52
CA MET A 1 -33.10 38.33 -16.95
C MET A 1 -32.78 37.24 -17.96
N ALA A 2 -33.74 36.74 -18.75
CA ALA A 2 -33.54 35.57 -19.62
C ALA A 2 -32.37 35.67 -20.63
N ALA A 3 -32.10 36.86 -21.18
CA ALA A 3 -31.02 37.06 -22.14
C ALA A 3 -29.61 36.90 -21.53
N GLY A 4 -29.42 37.27 -20.25
CA GLY A 4 -28.12 37.17 -19.57
C GLY A 4 -27.75 35.73 -19.27
N LEU A 5 -28.68 34.98 -18.65
CA LEU A 5 -28.51 33.55 -18.38
C LEU A 5 -28.35 32.71 -19.65
N ALA A 6 -29.10 33.02 -20.73
CA ALA A 6 -28.95 32.35 -22.01
C ALA A 6 -27.52 32.54 -22.57
N ARG A 7 -26.96 33.76 -22.47
CA ARG A 7 -25.59 34.01 -22.91
C ARG A 7 -24.54 33.34 -22.03
N LEU A 8 -24.75 33.26 -20.73
CA LEU A 8 -23.85 32.53 -19.81
C LEU A 8 -23.78 31.04 -20.14
N ARG A 9 -24.84 30.47 -20.70
CA ARG A 9 -24.85 29.07 -21.16
C ARG A 9 -24.14 28.86 -22.50
N ASP A 10 -24.24 29.84 -23.39
CA ASP A 10 -23.78 29.71 -24.78
C ASP A 10 -22.34 30.23 -24.99
N ALA A 11 -21.75 30.93 -24.02
CA ALA A 11 -20.40 31.48 -24.10
C ALA A 11 -19.65 31.34 -22.77
N ALA A 12 -18.35 31.06 -22.86
CA ALA A 12 -17.45 31.06 -21.71
C ALA A 12 -16.99 32.48 -21.40
N PHE A 13 -17.09 32.89 -20.13
CA PHE A 13 -16.62 34.17 -19.63
C PHE A 13 -15.51 33.98 -18.60
N ASP A 14 -14.54 34.88 -18.57
CA ASP A 14 -13.48 34.86 -17.56
C ASP A 14 -14.00 35.25 -16.18
N ALA A 15 -14.99 36.13 -16.13
CA ALA A 15 -15.72 36.51 -14.92
C ALA A 15 -17.07 37.14 -15.28
N VAL A 16 -17.99 37.15 -14.32
CA VAL A 16 -19.34 37.70 -14.44
C VAL A 16 -19.56 38.74 -13.35
N LEU A 17 -20.02 39.92 -13.73
CA LEU A 17 -20.49 40.95 -12.80
C LEU A 17 -22.01 40.90 -12.75
N VAL A 18 -22.57 40.80 -11.56
CA VAL A 18 -24.03 40.76 -11.35
C VAL A 18 -24.43 41.93 -10.47
N CYS A 19 -25.30 42.81 -10.98
CA CYS A 19 -25.87 43.88 -10.17
C CYS A 19 -27.02 43.33 -9.31
N HIS A 20 -26.89 43.41 -8.00
CA HIS A 20 -27.95 43.14 -7.05
C HIS A 20 -28.77 44.41 -6.85
N ASP A 21 -30.06 44.34 -7.19
CA ASP A 21 -31.02 45.41 -6.97
C ASP A 21 -32.32 44.82 -6.40
N PRO A 22 -32.59 44.99 -5.09
CA PRO A 22 -33.76 44.43 -4.45
C PRO A 22 -35.07 44.84 -5.15
N GLY A 23 -35.82 43.85 -5.64
CA GLY A 23 -37.09 44.05 -6.35
C GLY A 23 -36.98 43.99 -7.87
N GLU A 24 -35.80 44.24 -8.45
CA GLU A 24 -35.54 44.00 -9.88
C GLU A 24 -34.78 42.69 -10.10
N LEU A 25 -33.68 42.46 -9.38
CA LEU A 25 -32.85 41.27 -9.50
C LEU A 25 -32.21 40.90 -8.15
N ASP A 26 -32.64 39.75 -7.61
CA ASP A 26 -31.92 39.14 -6.50
C ASP A 26 -30.73 38.31 -7.02
N ALA A 27 -29.55 38.92 -6.95
CA ALA A 27 -28.30 38.26 -7.31
C ALA A 27 -28.01 36.99 -6.48
N LEU A 28 -28.48 36.91 -5.23
CA LEU A 28 -28.20 35.75 -4.37
C LEU A 28 -28.91 34.51 -4.90
N GLU A 29 -30.23 34.61 -5.13
CA GLU A 29 -31.05 33.53 -5.70
C GLU A 29 -30.54 33.11 -7.09
N LEU A 30 -30.11 34.08 -7.91
CA LEU A 30 -29.52 33.81 -9.21
C LEU A 30 -28.24 32.95 -9.11
N ILE A 31 -27.36 33.28 -8.16
CA ILE A 31 -26.08 32.59 -7.99
C ILE A 31 -26.34 31.18 -7.43
N GLU A 32 -27.23 31.02 -6.46
CA GLU A 32 -27.60 29.70 -5.95
C GLU A 32 -28.08 28.78 -7.07
N GLY A 33 -29.00 29.27 -7.92
CA GLY A 33 -29.49 28.52 -9.07
C GLY A 33 -28.40 28.20 -10.09
N TYR A 34 -27.48 29.15 -10.32
CA TYR A 34 -26.37 28.97 -11.26
C TYR A 34 -25.34 27.94 -10.75
N ARG A 35 -24.98 28.00 -9.46
CA ARG A 35 -24.07 27.05 -8.80
C ARG A 35 -24.68 25.65 -8.68
N ALA A 36 -25.99 25.55 -8.45
CA ALA A 36 -26.69 24.26 -8.48
C ALA A 36 -26.57 23.55 -9.86
N GLY A 37 -26.36 24.31 -10.93
CA GLY A 37 -26.05 23.80 -12.27
C GLY A 37 -24.61 23.29 -12.46
N GLY A 38 -23.75 23.37 -11.43
CA GLY A 38 -22.34 22.96 -11.49
C GLY A 38 -21.42 23.95 -12.20
N ALA A 39 -21.90 25.18 -12.41
CA ALA A 39 -21.15 26.22 -13.08
C ALA A 39 -20.23 26.95 -12.09
N ASP A 40 -18.93 27.00 -12.38
CA ASP A 40 -17.92 27.55 -11.48
C ASP A 40 -17.30 28.86 -12.02
N GLU A 41 -17.92 29.56 -12.97
CA GLU A 41 -17.38 30.86 -13.43
C GLU A 41 -17.26 31.84 -12.26
N PRO A 42 -16.21 32.71 -12.23
CA PRO A 42 -16.06 33.70 -11.18
C PRO A 42 -17.20 34.70 -11.22
N ILE A 43 -17.92 34.89 -10.10
CA ILE A 43 -19.04 35.85 -10.01
C ILE A 43 -18.74 36.88 -8.93
N VAL A 44 -18.77 38.17 -9.30
CA VAL A 44 -18.68 39.29 -8.35
C VAL A 44 -20.00 40.04 -8.35
N VAL A 45 -20.57 40.21 -7.17
CA VAL A 45 -21.84 40.92 -6.98
C VAL A 45 -21.57 42.40 -6.74
N LEU A 46 -22.30 43.26 -7.46
CA LEU A 46 -22.29 44.70 -7.31
C LEU A 46 -23.62 45.11 -6.66
N GLY A 47 -23.60 45.77 -5.51
CA GLY A 47 -24.83 46.20 -4.82
C GLY A 47 -24.69 47.57 -4.17
N SER A 48 -25.80 48.11 -3.67
CA SER A 48 -25.80 49.41 -2.97
C SER A 48 -25.66 49.27 -1.45
N GLN A 49 -25.89 48.08 -0.91
CA GLN A 49 -25.78 47.75 0.51
C GLN A 49 -24.32 47.75 0.99
N SER A 50 -24.13 47.86 2.30
CA SER A 50 -22.79 47.86 2.88
C SER A 50 -22.10 46.50 2.69
N GLU A 51 -20.77 46.50 2.57
CA GLU A 51 -20.00 45.25 2.44
C GLU A 51 -20.11 44.38 3.70
N GLN A 52 -20.24 44.99 4.87
CA GLN A 52 -20.36 44.31 6.16
C GLN A 52 -21.63 43.46 6.25
N GLU A 53 -22.71 43.92 5.62
CA GLU A 53 -23.99 43.22 5.61
C GLU A 53 -24.04 42.16 4.50
N MET A 54 -23.58 42.51 3.30
CA MET A 54 -23.87 41.71 2.10
C MET A 54 -22.75 40.73 1.71
N ALA A 55 -21.48 41.00 2.06
CA ALA A 55 -20.38 40.18 1.57
C ALA A 55 -20.47 38.72 2.08
N ALA A 56 -20.83 38.51 3.35
CA ALA A 56 -20.98 37.18 3.91
C ALA A 56 -22.06 36.37 3.17
N LEU A 57 -23.23 36.97 2.95
CA LEU A 57 -24.35 36.36 2.23
C LEU A 57 -23.94 35.99 0.80
N CYS A 58 -23.22 36.87 0.10
CA CYS A 58 -22.71 36.58 -1.24
C CYS A 58 -21.75 35.38 -1.24
N TYR A 59 -20.87 35.25 -0.25
CA TYR A 59 -19.96 34.09 -0.18
C TYR A 59 -20.70 32.79 0.15
N GLU A 60 -21.73 32.83 0.99
CA GLU A 60 -22.53 31.65 1.35
C GLU A 60 -23.24 31.04 0.14
N VAL A 61 -23.74 31.88 -0.78
CA VAL A 61 -24.35 31.41 -2.02
C VAL A 61 -23.34 31.02 -3.11
N GLY A 62 -22.04 31.24 -2.88
CA GLY A 62 -20.97 30.85 -3.80
C GLY A 62 -20.51 31.94 -4.77
N ALA A 63 -20.73 33.21 -4.46
CA ALA A 63 -20.05 34.31 -5.14
C ALA A 63 -18.55 34.36 -4.76
N ASP A 64 -17.75 34.96 -5.64
CA ASP A 64 -16.30 35.16 -5.44
C ASP A 64 -15.97 36.53 -4.85
N GLY A 65 -16.95 37.42 -4.76
CA GLY A 65 -16.82 38.70 -4.07
C GLY A 65 -18.11 39.52 -4.10
N TYR A 66 -18.16 40.53 -3.23
CA TYR A 66 -19.16 41.58 -3.21
C TYR A 66 -18.46 42.93 -3.21
N VAL A 67 -19.05 43.91 -3.91
CA VAL A 67 -18.51 45.24 -4.10
C VAL A 67 -19.66 46.25 -3.97
N CYS A 68 -19.59 47.13 -2.97
CA CYS A 68 -20.59 48.18 -2.82
C CYS A 68 -20.33 49.30 -3.84
N VAL A 69 -21.28 49.57 -4.75
CA VAL A 69 -21.12 50.56 -5.83
C VAL A 69 -20.96 51.99 -5.31
N ASN A 70 -21.47 52.27 -4.10
CA ASN A 70 -21.44 53.61 -3.51
C ASN A 70 -20.07 53.96 -2.90
N THR A 71 -19.30 52.95 -2.45
CA THR A 71 -18.02 53.14 -1.75
C THR A 71 -16.83 52.63 -2.55
N THR A 72 -17.08 51.96 -3.67
CA THR A 72 -16.05 51.30 -4.47
C THR A 72 -15.23 52.26 -5.31
N THR A 73 -13.94 51.96 -5.41
CA THR A 73 -13.06 52.56 -6.41
C THR A 73 -12.81 51.57 -7.55
N THR A 74 -12.51 52.08 -8.74
CA THR A 74 -12.11 51.25 -9.89
C THR A 74 -10.95 50.30 -9.54
N ARG A 75 -10.01 50.75 -8.70
CA ARG A 75 -8.88 49.93 -8.25
C ARG A 75 -9.33 48.74 -7.39
N THR A 76 -10.30 48.96 -6.49
CA THR A 76 -10.90 47.89 -5.67
C THR A 76 -11.59 46.87 -6.55
N LEU A 77 -12.43 47.31 -7.49
CA LEU A 77 -13.15 46.43 -8.40
C LEU A 77 -12.20 45.57 -9.26
N ILE A 78 -11.17 46.19 -9.84
CA ILE A 78 -10.15 45.48 -10.62
C ILE A 78 -9.47 44.40 -9.76
N TRP A 79 -9.12 44.74 -8.51
CA TRP A 79 -8.45 43.79 -7.62
C TRP A 79 -9.36 42.62 -7.23
N VAL A 80 -10.62 42.88 -6.87
CA VAL A 80 -11.58 41.83 -6.53
C VAL A 80 -11.82 40.90 -7.73
N LEU A 81 -11.98 41.46 -8.92
CA LEU A 81 -12.18 40.70 -10.15
C LEU A 81 -10.96 39.85 -10.51
N ALA A 82 -9.75 40.44 -10.48
CA ALA A 82 -8.52 39.72 -10.77
C ALA A 82 -8.29 38.56 -9.78
N ARG A 83 -8.57 38.79 -8.49
CA ARG A 83 -8.48 37.76 -7.45
C ARG A 83 -9.48 36.63 -7.69
N ALA A 84 -10.72 36.95 -8.07
CA ALA A 84 -11.75 35.95 -8.37
C ALA A 84 -11.34 35.07 -9.57
N ILE A 85 -10.86 35.69 -10.64
CA ILE A 85 -10.35 34.98 -11.84
C ILE A 85 -9.17 34.08 -11.47
N GLN A 86 -8.18 34.61 -10.75
CA GLN A 86 -6.99 33.85 -10.37
C GLN A 86 -7.34 32.66 -9.48
N ARG A 87 -8.25 32.85 -8.51
CA ARG A 87 -8.73 31.75 -7.65
C ARG A 87 -9.31 30.62 -8.49
N GLN A 88 -10.11 30.97 -9.49
CA GLN A 88 -10.77 29.97 -10.31
C GLN A 88 -9.82 29.27 -11.29
N GLN A 89 -8.84 29.99 -11.83
CA GLN A 89 -7.77 29.38 -12.62
C GLN A 89 -6.99 28.35 -11.81
N LEU A 90 -6.60 28.71 -10.58
CA LEU A 90 -5.91 27.80 -9.66
C LEU A 90 -6.77 26.59 -9.28
N ALA A 91 -8.07 26.78 -9.04
CA ALA A 91 -8.99 25.69 -8.74
C ALA A 91 -9.10 24.71 -9.92
N ARG A 92 -9.25 25.21 -11.15
CA ARG A 92 -9.30 24.40 -12.38
C ARG A 92 -7.98 23.65 -12.63
N GLU A 93 -6.85 24.31 -12.42
CA GLU A 93 -5.53 23.68 -12.57
C GLU A 93 -5.33 22.58 -11.53
N ASN A 94 -5.66 22.85 -10.26
CA ASN A 94 -5.54 21.87 -9.19
C ASN A 94 -6.45 20.65 -9.43
N GLN A 95 -7.69 20.86 -9.89
CA GLN A 95 -8.57 19.77 -10.29
C GLN A 95 -7.96 18.92 -11.41
N ARG A 96 -7.40 19.55 -12.46
CA ARG A 96 -6.73 18.83 -13.56
C ARG A 96 -5.52 18.04 -13.08
N LEU A 97 -4.67 18.63 -12.25
CA LEU A 97 -3.49 17.98 -11.68
C LEU A 97 -3.89 16.80 -10.80
N SER A 98 -4.88 16.99 -9.93
CA SER A 98 -5.40 15.93 -9.06
C SER A 98 -5.96 14.75 -9.86
N GLN A 99 -6.69 15.02 -10.95
CA GLN A 99 -7.19 13.98 -11.84
C GLN A 99 -6.05 13.23 -12.55
N ALA A 100 -5.04 13.96 -13.04
CA ALA A 100 -3.88 13.36 -13.69
C ALA A 100 -3.06 12.49 -12.73
N GLU A 101 -2.85 12.94 -11.50
CA GLU A 101 -2.15 12.19 -10.47
C GLU A 101 -2.92 10.91 -10.09
N GLN A 102 -4.24 11.01 -9.88
CA GLN A 102 -5.07 9.84 -9.61
C GLN A 102 -5.00 8.81 -10.75
N GLN A 103 -5.06 9.27 -12.00
CA GLN A 103 -4.89 8.39 -13.16
C GLN A 103 -3.50 7.75 -13.21
N ARG A 104 -2.44 8.51 -12.91
CA ARG A 104 -1.06 8.00 -12.89
C ARG A 104 -0.89 6.93 -11.83
N VAL A 105 -1.33 7.20 -10.60
CA VAL A 105 -1.28 6.24 -9.48
C VAL A 105 -2.09 4.99 -9.80
N GLN A 106 -3.24 5.12 -10.46
CA GLN A 106 -4.02 3.96 -10.85
C GLN A 106 -3.29 3.09 -11.88
N ARG A 107 -2.64 3.70 -12.88
CA ARG A 107 -1.83 2.96 -13.87
C ARG A 107 -0.65 2.24 -13.22
N GLU A 108 0.08 2.94 -12.36
CA GLU A 108 1.20 2.34 -11.60
C GLU A 108 0.74 1.13 -10.77
N ARG A 109 -0.45 1.22 -10.16
CA ARG A 109 -1.07 0.11 -9.41
C ARG A 109 -1.46 -1.05 -10.31
N ASP A 110 -2.14 -0.78 -11.41
CA ASP A 110 -2.57 -1.82 -12.36
C ASP A 110 -1.35 -2.55 -12.96
N GLU A 111 -0.26 -1.82 -13.24
CA GLU A 111 1.01 -2.39 -13.68
C GLU A 111 1.66 -3.26 -12.61
N ALA A 112 1.75 -2.77 -11.37
CA ALA A 112 2.28 -3.55 -10.26
C ALA A 112 1.47 -4.83 -10.01
N GLU A 113 0.14 -4.76 -10.10
CA GLU A 113 -0.73 -5.93 -9.96
C GLU A 113 -0.50 -6.94 -11.09
N ARG A 114 -0.39 -6.48 -12.34
CA ARG A 114 -0.04 -7.35 -13.48
C ARG A 114 1.31 -8.04 -13.29
N LEU A 115 2.34 -7.29 -12.85
CA LEU A 115 3.67 -7.84 -12.58
C LEU A 115 3.63 -8.88 -11.45
N LEU A 116 2.86 -8.63 -10.39
CA LEU A 116 2.69 -9.58 -9.29
C LEU A 116 1.97 -10.85 -9.71
N VAL A 117 0.97 -10.76 -10.60
CA VAL A 117 0.31 -11.92 -11.19
C VAL A 117 1.30 -12.70 -12.05
N GLN A 118 2.05 -12.02 -12.92
CA GLN A 118 3.04 -12.65 -13.78
C GLN A 118 4.15 -13.34 -12.97
N GLN A 119 4.66 -12.71 -11.92
CA GLN A 119 5.63 -13.33 -11.00
C GLN A 119 5.07 -14.59 -10.35
N ARG A 120 3.79 -14.59 -9.94
CA ARG A 120 3.14 -15.75 -9.32
C ARG A 120 3.00 -16.92 -10.28
N VAL A 121 2.67 -16.62 -11.54
CA VAL A 121 2.63 -17.62 -12.61
C VAL A 121 4.03 -18.20 -12.83
N MET A 122 5.06 -17.36 -12.96
CA MET A 122 6.45 -17.82 -13.13
C MET A 122 6.93 -18.68 -11.95
N ILE A 123 6.64 -18.29 -10.70
CA ILE A 123 6.94 -19.10 -9.51
C ILE A 123 6.16 -20.43 -9.54
N GLY A 124 4.90 -20.40 -9.95
CA GLY A 124 4.08 -21.61 -10.11
C GLY A 124 4.63 -22.57 -11.17
N ASP A 125 5.13 -22.04 -12.29
CA ASP A 125 5.70 -22.84 -13.37
C ASP A 125 7.07 -23.40 -13.00
N LEU A 126 7.88 -22.66 -12.24
CA LEU A 126 9.11 -23.20 -11.62
C LEU A 126 8.79 -24.33 -10.62
N GLY A 127 7.68 -24.22 -9.88
CA GLY A 127 7.18 -25.30 -9.02
C GLY A 127 6.75 -26.55 -9.79
N LYS A 128 6.23 -26.40 -11.02
CA LYS A 128 5.86 -27.52 -11.92
C LYS A 128 7.04 -28.09 -12.70
N GLY A 129 8.07 -27.28 -12.94
CA GLY A 129 9.33 -27.70 -13.57
C GLY A 129 10.26 -28.50 -12.66
N THR A 130 9.89 -28.70 -11.40
CA THR A 130 10.52 -29.73 -10.57
C THR A 130 9.95 -31.06 -11.06
N PRO A 131 10.73 -31.92 -11.75
CA PRO A 131 10.21 -33.20 -12.20
C PRO A 131 9.68 -33.96 -10.97
N PRO A 132 8.53 -34.66 -11.06
CA PRO A 132 8.26 -35.69 -10.07
C PRO A 132 9.49 -36.58 -10.08
N ILE A 133 10.09 -36.79 -8.91
CA ILE A 133 11.05 -37.87 -8.71
C ILE A 133 10.34 -39.11 -9.26
N ARG A 134 10.74 -39.52 -10.46
CA ARG A 134 10.18 -40.68 -11.13
C ARG A 134 10.51 -41.85 -10.23
N ASP A 135 9.49 -42.47 -9.67
CA ASP A 135 9.51 -43.87 -9.30
C ASP A 135 9.93 -44.65 -10.56
N GLY A 136 11.23 -44.87 -10.66
CA GLY A 136 11.90 -45.59 -11.72
C GLY A 136 12.92 -46.49 -11.04
N ARG A 137 12.43 -47.62 -10.54
CA ARG A 137 13.23 -48.83 -10.45
C ARG A 137 13.93 -49.02 -11.79
N ASP A 138 15.25 -48.86 -11.78
CA ASP A 138 16.21 -49.82 -12.30
C ASP A 138 17.54 -49.10 -12.50
N CYS A 139 18.25 -48.87 -11.39
CA CYS A 139 19.71 -48.77 -11.29
C CYS A 139 20.05 -48.67 -9.80
N SER A 140 20.28 -49.85 -9.22
CA SER A 140 20.86 -50.17 -7.91
C SER A 140 21.60 -49.03 -7.19
N ALA A 141 20.85 -48.23 -6.43
CA ALA A 141 21.33 -47.39 -5.32
C ALA A 141 20.95 -47.99 -3.94
N GLU A 142 20.42 -49.21 -3.91
CA GLU A 142 20.08 -49.94 -2.67
C GLU A 142 21.32 -50.55 -1.99
N GLN A 143 22.45 -50.67 -2.70
CA GLN A 143 23.69 -51.20 -2.12
C GLN A 143 24.58 -50.16 -1.42
N LEU A 144 24.30 -48.86 -1.57
CA LEU A 144 25.08 -47.78 -0.91
C LEU A 144 24.34 -47.10 0.25
N LEU A 145 23.05 -47.38 0.45
CA LEU A 145 22.28 -46.88 1.60
C LEU A 145 22.05 -47.93 2.70
N ALA A 146 22.41 -49.20 2.46
CA ALA A 146 22.37 -50.25 3.48
C ALA A 146 23.50 -50.15 4.53
N SER A 147 24.41 -49.18 4.39
CA SER A 147 25.54 -48.96 5.30
C SER A 147 25.57 -47.54 5.89
N SER A 148 24.39 -46.92 6.08
CA SER A 148 24.29 -45.67 6.84
C SER A 148 23.47 -45.87 8.14
N PRO A 149 24.03 -45.55 9.33
CA PRO A 149 23.36 -45.77 10.63
C PRO A 149 22.10 -44.90 10.89
N TRP A 150 21.62 -44.12 9.93
CA TRP A 150 20.64 -43.05 10.20
C TRP A 150 19.19 -43.37 9.78
N ALA A 151 18.91 -44.57 9.26
CA ALA A 151 17.53 -45.03 9.05
C ALA A 151 16.71 -45.13 10.36
N ALA A 152 17.35 -45.03 11.53
CA ALA A 152 16.72 -45.09 12.84
C ALA A 152 16.44 -43.72 13.51
N ALA A 153 16.86 -42.58 12.94
CA ALA A 153 16.75 -41.28 13.60
C ALA A 153 15.71 -40.32 12.98
N SER A 154 15.00 -40.74 11.94
CA SER A 154 13.97 -39.94 11.29
C SER A 154 12.61 -40.63 11.37
N GLU A 155 12.09 -40.80 12.58
CA GLU A 155 10.64 -40.95 12.71
C GLU A 155 9.98 -39.58 12.49
N PRO A 156 9.14 -39.42 11.45
CA PRO A 156 8.34 -38.22 11.30
C PRO A 156 7.25 -38.26 12.36
N ALA A 157 7.41 -37.45 13.42
CA ALA A 157 6.36 -37.22 14.39
C ALA A 157 5.10 -36.68 13.68
N GLY A 158 4.14 -37.58 13.46
CA GLY A 158 2.71 -37.32 13.54
C GLY A 158 2.07 -36.52 12.41
N ARG A 159 1.53 -37.26 11.43
CA ARG A 159 0.26 -36.88 10.79
C ARG A 159 -0.85 -36.80 11.86
N ARG A 160 -1.23 -35.60 12.28
CA ARG A 160 -2.56 -35.20 12.81
C ARG A 160 -2.71 -33.73 12.46
N GLY A 161 -3.59 -33.35 11.54
CA GLY A 161 -5.00 -33.15 11.82
C GLY A 161 -5.29 -31.67 11.59
N ASP A 162 -6.31 -31.40 10.79
CA ASP A 162 -6.84 -30.07 10.53
C ASP A 162 -7.21 -29.36 11.85
N GLY A 163 -6.80 -28.11 12.06
CA GLY A 163 -7.14 -27.30 13.23
C GLY A 163 -5.96 -26.85 14.10
N ALA A 164 -5.63 -25.55 13.99
CA ALA A 164 -4.72 -24.74 14.82
C ALA A 164 -3.25 -25.23 14.99
N PRO A 165 -2.25 -24.38 14.76
CA PRO A 165 -0.87 -24.78 14.99
C PRO A 165 -0.66 -24.92 16.50
N GLY A 166 -0.30 -26.12 16.96
CA GLY A 166 0.17 -26.40 18.32
C GLY A 166 1.54 -25.77 18.61
N LEU A 167 1.69 -24.47 18.31
CA LEU A 167 2.87 -23.68 18.59
C LEU A 167 2.81 -23.21 20.06
N PRO A 168 3.95 -23.17 20.78
CA PRO A 168 3.97 -22.75 22.17
C PRO A 168 3.37 -21.35 22.36
N ALA A 169 2.50 -21.17 23.35
CA ALA A 169 1.84 -19.88 23.62
C ALA A 169 2.84 -18.71 23.79
N LYS A 170 4.04 -18.99 24.30
CA LYS A 170 5.15 -18.02 24.41
C LYS A 170 5.58 -17.46 23.05
N LEU A 171 5.60 -18.29 22.01
CA LEU A 171 5.96 -17.89 20.65
C LEU A 171 4.88 -17.00 20.04
N VAL A 172 3.61 -17.35 20.24
CA VAL A 172 2.46 -16.55 19.79
C VAL A 172 2.49 -15.15 20.43
N ARG A 173 2.76 -15.08 21.73
CA ARG A 173 2.89 -13.81 22.45
C ARG A 173 4.06 -12.97 21.90
N HIS A 174 5.22 -13.59 21.70
CA HIS A 174 6.39 -12.88 21.18
C HIS A 174 6.16 -12.36 19.76
N TYR A 175 5.58 -13.18 18.88
CA TYR A 175 5.23 -12.76 17.52
C TYR A 175 4.22 -11.60 17.51
N ARG A 176 3.25 -11.62 18.44
CA ARG A 176 2.27 -10.54 18.62
C ARG A 176 2.91 -9.23 19.05
N GLU A 177 3.83 -9.27 20.01
CA GLU A 177 4.58 -8.09 20.44
C GLU A 177 5.40 -7.53 19.28
N LEU A 178 6.08 -8.40 18.54
CA LEU A 178 6.90 -8.02 17.39
C LEU A 178 6.05 -7.39 16.28
N LEU A 179 4.89 -7.98 15.95
CA LEU A 179 3.95 -7.42 14.97
C LEU A 179 3.39 -6.05 15.41
N ARG A 180 3.05 -5.87 16.70
CA ARG A 180 2.62 -4.57 17.22
C ARG A 180 3.71 -3.51 17.08
N THR A 181 4.92 -3.83 17.50
CA THR A 181 6.06 -2.90 17.42
C THR A 181 6.36 -2.55 15.97
N TYR A 182 6.29 -3.51 15.05
CA TYR A 182 6.52 -3.29 13.63
C TYR A 182 5.46 -2.38 12.99
N VAL A 183 4.20 -2.54 13.37
CA VAL A 183 3.11 -1.66 12.91
C VAL A 183 3.32 -0.22 13.40
N ILE A 184 3.71 -0.04 14.66
CA ILE A 184 3.85 1.29 15.29
C ILE A 184 5.14 2.01 14.86
N MET A 185 6.28 1.31 14.86
CA MET A 185 7.61 1.93 14.77
C MET A 185 8.26 1.87 13.37
N GLY A 186 7.73 1.11 12.43
CA GLY A 186 8.39 0.94 11.13
C GLY A 186 9.22 -0.35 11.01
N SER A 187 9.71 -0.64 9.81
CA SER A 187 10.53 -1.84 9.52
C SER A 187 11.99 -1.72 9.97
N GLY A 188 12.50 -0.50 10.13
CA GLY A 188 13.92 -0.23 10.30
C GLY A 188 14.56 -0.67 11.62
N ASN A 189 13.79 -1.05 12.64
CA ASN A 189 14.31 -1.32 13.98
C ASN A 189 14.26 -2.81 14.40
N LEU A 190 13.64 -3.69 13.61
CA LEU A 190 13.30 -5.06 14.04
C LEU A 190 13.97 -6.18 13.23
N ALA A 191 14.75 -5.87 12.20
CA ALA A 191 15.39 -6.88 11.34
C ALA A 191 16.23 -7.90 12.13
N GLY A 192 16.99 -7.45 13.14
CA GLY A 192 17.76 -8.34 14.01
C GLY A 192 16.91 -9.28 14.87
N GLU A 193 15.74 -8.82 15.32
CA GLU A 193 14.78 -9.65 16.06
C GLU A 193 14.06 -10.64 15.15
N LEU A 194 13.65 -10.20 13.95
CA LEU A 194 13.04 -11.05 12.93
C LEU A 194 13.98 -12.19 12.53
N SER A 195 15.27 -11.90 12.32
CA SER A 195 16.27 -12.93 12.02
C SER A 195 16.42 -13.94 13.16
N ARG A 196 16.52 -13.47 14.41
CA ARG A 196 16.61 -14.38 15.58
C ARG A 196 15.38 -15.26 15.72
N LEU A 197 14.20 -14.70 15.49
CA LEU A 197 12.96 -15.45 15.53
C LEU A 197 12.90 -16.49 14.40
N ALA A 198 13.31 -16.13 13.19
CA ALA A 198 13.40 -17.05 12.07
C ALA A 198 14.39 -18.21 12.33
N ASP A 199 15.54 -17.93 12.94
CA ASP A 199 16.51 -18.96 13.36
C ASP A 199 15.89 -19.95 14.36
N LEU A 200 15.13 -19.44 15.35
CA LEU A 200 14.42 -20.29 16.31
C LEU A 200 13.34 -21.14 15.65
N LEU A 201 12.55 -20.56 14.74
CA LEU A 201 11.53 -21.27 13.98
C LEU A 201 12.14 -22.37 13.12
N ALA A 202 13.24 -22.08 12.41
CA ALA A 202 13.97 -23.05 11.61
C ALA A 202 14.62 -24.15 12.47
N ALA A 203 15.12 -23.80 13.66
CA ALA A 203 15.65 -24.77 14.63
C ALA A 203 14.59 -25.71 15.17
N ALA A 204 13.38 -25.23 15.38
CA ALA A 204 12.23 -26.02 15.78
C ALA A 204 11.56 -26.78 14.62
N GLY A 205 12.06 -26.66 13.38
CA GLY A 205 11.48 -27.33 12.22
C GLY A 205 10.12 -26.75 11.79
N VAL A 206 9.82 -25.52 12.21
CA VAL A 206 8.57 -24.85 11.85
C VAL A 206 8.61 -24.49 10.37
N THR A 207 7.61 -24.97 9.63
CA THR A 207 7.48 -24.74 8.20
C THR A 207 6.96 -23.34 7.90
N SER A 208 7.24 -22.84 6.70
CA SER A 208 6.67 -21.58 6.19
C SER A 208 5.15 -21.52 6.29
N ARG A 209 4.45 -22.64 6.07
CA ARG A 209 2.99 -22.74 6.21
C ARG A 209 2.54 -22.48 7.65
N GLN A 210 3.21 -23.09 8.63
CA GLN A 210 2.89 -22.90 10.05
C GLN A 210 3.18 -21.46 10.50
N THR A 211 4.26 -20.85 10.00
CA THR A 211 4.58 -19.44 10.26
C THR A 211 3.51 -18.50 9.68
N MET A 212 2.98 -18.78 8.49
CA MET A 212 1.88 -17.99 7.90
C MET A 212 0.57 -18.15 8.68
N GLN A 213 0.26 -19.36 9.14
CA GLN A 213 -0.91 -19.60 10.00
C GLN A 213 -0.82 -18.82 11.31
N LEU A 214 0.36 -18.81 11.94
CA LEU A 214 0.62 -17.98 13.12
C LEU A 214 0.41 -16.49 12.83
N HIS A 215 0.89 -16.00 11.68
CA HIS A 215 0.74 -14.62 11.27
C HIS A 215 -0.74 -14.21 11.16
N ILE A 216 -1.53 -14.99 10.41
CA ILE A 216 -2.95 -14.71 10.18
C ILE A 216 -3.72 -14.71 11.50
N GLN A 217 -3.49 -15.71 12.36
CA GLN A 217 -4.14 -15.79 13.67
C GLN A 217 -3.88 -14.53 14.52
N VAL A 218 -2.62 -14.09 14.60
CA VAL A 218 -2.25 -12.92 15.40
C VAL A 218 -2.75 -11.62 14.77
N LEU A 219 -2.78 -11.53 13.43
CA LEU A 219 -3.29 -10.38 12.71
C LEU A 219 -4.80 -10.22 12.91
N GLU A 220 -5.58 -11.30 12.81
CA GLU A 220 -7.02 -11.30 13.06
C GLU A 220 -7.35 -10.80 14.47
N GLU A 221 -6.58 -11.23 15.48
CA GLU A 221 -6.73 -10.74 16.84
C GLU A 221 -6.39 -9.25 16.99
N LEU A 222 -5.43 -8.76 16.21
CA LEU A 222 -4.99 -7.35 16.25
C LEU A 222 -5.98 -6.40 15.59
N ILE A 223 -6.66 -6.82 14.53
CA ILE A 223 -7.60 -5.96 13.78
C ILE A 223 -9.00 -5.96 14.38
N ARG A 224 -9.33 -6.91 15.27
CA ARG A 224 -10.62 -6.94 15.96
C ARG A 224 -10.88 -5.64 16.73
N GLY A 225 -11.96 -4.96 16.38
CA GLY A 225 -12.40 -3.73 17.05
C GLY A 225 -11.71 -2.44 16.58
N LEU A 226 -10.88 -2.48 15.52
CA LEU A 226 -10.28 -1.29 14.92
C LEU A 226 -11.20 -0.64 13.88
N GLY A 227 -11.11 0.69 13.73
CA GLY A 227 -11.76 1.43 12.66
C GLY A 227 -11.16 1.11 11.27
N ALA A 228 -11.91 1.42 10.19
CA ALA A 228 -11.54 1.04 8.81
C ALA A 228 -10.16 1.59 8.36
N ARG A 229 -9.82 2.82 8.74
CA ARG A 229 -8.53 3.46 8.42
C ARG A 229 -7.35 2.76 9.11
N SER A 230 -7.51 2.47 10.40
CA SER A 230 -6.49 1.81 11.22
C SER A 230 -6.30 0.36 10.78
N THR A 231 -7.38 -0.35 10.46
CA THR A 231 -7.34 -1.73 9.95
C THR A 231 -6.52 -1.82 8.66
N ARG A 232 -6.75 -0.92 7.71
CA ARG A 232 -5.99 -0.88 6.44
C ARG A 232 -4.49 -0.67 6.68
N HIS A 233 -4.14 0.25 7.58
CA HIS A 233 -2.74 0.52 7.92
C HIS A 233 -2.07 -0.70 8.58
N VAL A 234 -2.75 -1.34 9.54
CA VAL A 234 -2.25 -2.52 10.24
C VAL A 234 -2.02 -3.68 9.27
N ILE A 235 -2.97 -3.98 8.38
CA ILE A 235 -2.85 -5.06 7.39
C ILE A 235 -1.65 -4.80 6.46
N SER A 236 -1.55 -3.60 5.88
CA SER A 236 -0.45 -3.27 4.97
C SER A 236 0.93 -3.40 5.64
N ARG A 237 1.05 -3.01 6.92
CA ARG A 237 2.29 -3.16 7.68
C ARG A 237 2.56 -4.63 8.06
N ALA A 238 1.52 -5.40 8.37
CA ALA A 238 1.60 -6.81 8.70
C ALA A 238 2.06 -7.65 7.50
N ASP A 239 1.56 -7.36 6.30
CA ASP A 239 1.96 -8.05 5.06
C ASP A 239 3.46 -7.91 4.78
N LEU A 240 4.02 -6.72 5.02
CA LEU A 240 5.46 -6.47 4.89
C LEU A 240 6.27 -7.31 5.89
N LEU A 241 5.83 -7.37 7.16
CA LEU A 241 6.49 -8.20 8.17
C LEU A 241 6.41 -9.69 7.82
N ALA A 242 5.28 -10.15 7.27
CA ALA A 242 5.12 -11.54 6.85
C ALA A 242 6.12 -11.91 5.74
N MET A 243 6.29 -11.04 4.74
CA MET A 243 7.28 -11.24 3.68
C MET A 243 8.71 -11.26 4.22
N GLU A 244 9.06 -10.32 5.11
CA GLU A 244 10.41 -10.26 5.71
C GLU A 244 10.70 -11.49 6.59
N MET A 245 9.73 -11.93 7.38
CA MET A 245 9.82 -13.16 8.17
C MET A 245 10.02 -14.40 7.29
N MET A 246 9.28 -14.49 6.19
CA MET A 246 9.39 -15.60 5.24
C MET A 246 10.75 -15.61 4.54
N LEU A 247 11.29 -14.43 4.20
CA LEU A 247 12.62 -14.27 3.62
C LEU A 247 13.71 -14.77 4.59
N HIS A 248 13.67 -14.31 5.84
CA HIS A 248 14.62 -14.77 6.86
C HIS A 248 14.50 -16.28 7.09
N LEU A 249 13.28 -16.81 7.19
CA LEU A 249 13.06 -18.23 7.41
C LEU A 249 13.62 -19.08 6.25
N ALA A 250 13.37 -18.65 5.01
CA ALA A 250 13.91 -19.32 3.82
C ALA A 250 15.45 -19.32 3.82
N GLU A 251 16.06 -18.18 4.17
CA GLU A 251 17.50 -18.03 4.28
C GLU A 251 18.11 -18.94 5.37
N CYS A 252 17.44 -19.05 6.53
CA CYS A 252 17.83 -19.98 7.60
C CYS A 252 17.80 -21.44 7.12
N TYR A 253 16.74 -21.85 6.43
CA TYR A 253 16.64 -23.20 5.87
C TYR A 253 17.69 -23.45 4.80
N ARG A 254 17.96 -22.49 3.92
CA ARG A 254 19.00 -22.56 2.88
C ARG A 254 20.39 -22.74 3.49
N LYS A 255 20.75 -21.94 4.49
CA LYS A 255 22.04 -22.06 5.20
C LYS A 255 22.21 -23.43 5.86
N ARG A 256 21.18 -23.93 6.53
CA ARG A 256 21.20 -25.26 7.19
C ARG A 256 21.32 -26.39 6.18
N TYR A 257 20.64 -26.28 5.04
CA TYR A 257 20.78 -27.23 3.95
C TYR A 257 22.21 -27.26 3.41
N LEU A 258 22.78 -26.08 3.12
CA LEU A 258 24.15 -25.98 2.62
C LEU A 258 25.18 -26.52 3.62
N ALA A 259 25.05 -26.20 4.91
CA ALA A 259 25.94 -26.71 5.95
C ALA A 259 25.87 -28.24 6.09
N ARG A 260 24.71 -28.86 5.79
CA ARG A 260 24.55 -30.31 5.80
C ARG A 260 25.06 -30.97 4.51
N ALA A 261 24.85 -30.33 3.37
CA ALA A 261 25.28 -30.84 2.06
C ALA A 261 26.80 -30.67 1.83
N PHE A 262 27.38 -29.61 2.39
CA PHE A 262 28.80 -29.26 2.28
C PHE A 262 29.35 -28.96 3.69
N PRO A 263 29.57 -30.00 4.52
CA PRO A 263 30.20 -29.79 5.81
C PRO A 263 31.59 -29.19 5.60
N PRO A 264 32.04 -28.26 6.47
CA PRO A 264 33.37 -27.69 6.36
C PRO A 264 34.41 -28.81 6.51
N VAL A 265 35.07 -29.15 5.40
CA VAL A 265 36.18 -30.10 5.40
C VAL A 265 37.44 -29.32 5.71
N GLN A 266 38.15 -29.71 6.76
CA GLN A 266 39.46 -29.15 7.04
C GLN A 266 40.40 -29.55 5.88
N PRO A 267 40.96 -28.61 5.11
CA PRO A 267 41.98 -28.95 4.13
C PRO A 267 43.17 -29.59 4.86
N MET A 268 43.82 -30.56 4.23
CA MET A 268 45.01 -31.17 4.82
C MET A 268 46.07 -30.09 5.09
N LEU A 269 46.79 -30.25 6.20
CA LEU A 269 47.90 -29.38 6.53
C LEU A 269 48.94 -29.44 5.40
N PRO A 270 49.51 -28.30 4.96
CA PRO A 270 50.58 -28.30 3.97
C PRO A 270 51.70 -29.25 4.41
N GLY A 271 52.02 -30.26 3.59
CA GLY A 271 53.02 -31.29 3.89
C GLY A 271 52.47 -32.67 4.30
N PHE A 272 51.15 -32.86 4.35
CA PHE A 272 50.49 -34.17 4.56
C PHE A 272 49.68 -34.63 3.34
N GLU A 273 50.08 -34.21 2.13
CA GLU A 273 49.44 -34.65 0.89
C GLU A 273 49.84 -36.11 0.62
N ASP A 274 48.86 -37.02 0.56
CA ASP A 274 49.07 -38.44 0.22
C ASP A 274 49.63 -38.55 -1.21
N GLU A 275 50.87 -39.01 -1.35
CA GLU A 275 51.43 -39.48 -2.61
C GLU A 275 50.62 -40.68 -3.10
N ARG A 276 49.55 -40.44 -3.86
CA ARG A 276 48.85 -41.53 -4.55
C ARG A 276 49.77 -42.09 -5.64
N PRO A 277 50.03 -43.40 -5.68
CA PRO A 277 50.84 -43.99 -6.73
C PRO A 277 50.08 -43.89 -8.05
N VAL A 278 50.74 -43.33 -9.07
CA VAL A 278 50.27 -43.32 -10.45
C VAL A 278 50.25 -44.77 -10.94
N LEU A 279 49.07 -45.37 -11.02
CA LEU A 279 48.88 -46.67 -11.66
C LEU A 279 49.04 -46.50 -13.18
N PHE A 280 50.08 -47.14 -13.75
CA PHE A 280 50.17 -47.53 -15.15
C PHE A 280 49.60 -48.94 -15.33
#